data_AF-A0A7X8BJM0-F1
#
_entry.id   AF-A0A7X8BJM0-F1
#
_cell.length_a   1.000
_cell.length_b   1.000
_cell.length_c   1.000
_cell.angle_alpha   90.00
_cell.angle_beta   90.00
_cell.angle_gamma   90.00
#
_symmetry.space_group_name_H-M   'P 1'
#
loop_
_entity.id
_entity.type
_entity.pdbx_description
1 polymer ?
#
loop_
_entity_poly.entity_id
_entity_poly.type
_entity_poly.pdbx_seq_one_letter_code
_entity_poly.pdbx_strand_id
1 'polypeptide(L)'
;MEKTILKRWLVPFLVVFSGCASVVRPPEGLTYERIPYYAWDGLKNQRSFKFDYSIGRKTLAFSVDGHGSVVMPDALRFKGTWKLGDEEKVLDVVAAGDYELDREDGQWLPHQRSEEARIVEQVDRVIRDALLTRNYKGFTLESDEGRTIKFSFKPNIAYLDPGFQKKFSGELFVDGRTLLAKEIRGLSNDSDIAFNFKIRAVNQRRGIDMPYASNFSVSYSLENVPASNASRVMHSRLRELGRKSKIRVSQDQLTATLALPLDEALARSIAGTGRLYILGLNLEGGGERINTRGQATDIFYIQDTVARPQIRSAGLEFDSLSRPVINIALAKAEPNSRVFDYLGIVVDGVLYEVIPIDTKMDFVRIANVSTYQEALALIVKLRKPMKGSMTFLNEVKLR
;
A
#
# COMPACT_ATOMS: atom_id res chain seq x y z
N MET A 1 53.12 -6.88 -24.79
CA MET A 1 51.83 -6.15 -24.72
C MET A 1 50.74 -7.21 -24.63
N GLU A 2 50.53 -7.77 -23.44
CA GLU A 2 49.57 -8.84 -23.17
C GLU A 2 48.60 -8.36 -22.09
N LYS A 3 47.30 -8.41 -22.41
CA LYS A 3 46.20 -8.01 -21.51
C LYS A 3 45.65 -9.24 -20.82
N THR A 4 45.91 -9.38 -19.52
CA THR A 4 45.29 -10.40 -18.66
C THR A 4 43.97 -9.87 -18.11
N ILE A 5 42.86 -10.47 -18.55
CA ILE A 5 41.50 -10.16 -18.07
C ILE A 5 41.23 -11.00 -16.82
N LEU A 6 41.20 -10.37 -15.64
CA LEU A 6 40.80 -11.02 -14.39
C LEU A 6 39.26 -11.07 -14.28
N LYS A 7 38.66 -12.26 -14.43
CA LYS A 7 37.26 -12.54 -14.12
C LYS A 7 37.09 -12.70 -12.61
N ARG A 8 36.48 -11.71 -11.94
CA ARG A 8 35.99 -11.84 -10.55
C ARG A 8 34.70 -12.66 -10.54
N TRP A 9 34.76 -13.83 -9.93
CA TRP A 9 33.58 -14.61 -9.53
C TRP A 9 33.05 -14.06 -8.20
N LEU A 10 31.77 -13.65 -8.20
CA LEU A 10 30.99 -13.36 -6.99
C LEU A 10 30.46 -14.70 -6.46
N VAL A 11 30.94 -15.12 -5.29
CA VAL A 11 30.37 -16.23 -4.51
C VAL A 11 29.27 -15.65 -3.63
N PRO A 12 28.00 -16.07 -3.76
CA PRO A 12 26.99 -15.72 -2.78
C PRO A 12 27.19 -16.57 -1.52
N PHE A 13 27.54 -15.90 -0.42
CA PHE A 13 27.50 -16.48 0.93
C PHE A 13 26.04 -16.71 1.32
N LEU A 14 25.63 -17.98 1.38
CA LEU A 14 24.30 -18.38 1.84
C LEU A 14 24.44 -18.75 3.33
N VAL A 15 24.27 -17.76 4.21
CA VAL A 15 24.28 -17.99 5.66
C VAL A 15 22.88 -18.40 6.09
N VAL A 16 22.69 -19.70 6.35
CA VAL A 16 21.47 -20.24 6.96
C VAL A 16 21.60 -20.09 8.48
N PHE A 17 21.19 -18.94 9.01
CA PHE A 17 20.97 -18.81 10.46
C PHE A 17 19.65 -19.49 10.84
N SER A 18 19.74 -20.66 11.45
CA SER A 18 18.68 -21.29 12.25
C SER A 18 18.49 -20.51 13.57
N GLY A 19 18.04 -19.26 13.46
CA GLY A 19 17.73 -18.40 14.59
C GLY A 19 16.37 -18.76 15.20
N CYS A 20 16.34 -18.90 16.54
CA CYS A 20 15.11 -18.82 17.31
C CYS A 20 14.30 -17.62 16.80
N ALA A 21 13.11 -17.89 16.28
CA ALA A 21 12.26 -16.86 15.73
C ALA A 21 11.89 -15.86 16.84
N SER A 22 12.46 -14.66 16.79
CA SER A 22 12.04 -13.57 17.64
C SER A 22 10.59 -13.24 17.31
N VAL A 23 9.68 -13.59 18.22
CA VAL A 23 8.32 -13.06 18.22
C VAL A 23 8.45 -11.57 18.46
N VAL A 24 7.95 -10.76 17.54
CA VAL A 24 7.95 -9.31 17.71
C VAL A 24 6.84 -9.02 18.72
N ARG A 25 7.21 -8.56 19.91
CA ARG A 25 6.20 -8.11 20.88
C ARG A 25 5.39 -6.96 20.25
N PRO A 26 4.08 -6.89 20.50
CA PRO A 26 3.27 -5.75 20.08
C PRO A 26 3.97 -4.44 20.47
N PRO A 27 3.94 -3.40 19.61
CA PRO A 27 4.48 -2.10 19.98
C PRO A 27 3.88 -1.63 21.31
N GLU A 28 4.67 -0.89 22.10
CA GLU A 28 4.22 -0.34 23.38
C GLU A 28 2.90 0.43 23.20
N GLY A 29 1.89 0.09 24.00
CA GLY A 29 0.55 0.66 23.91
C GLY A 29 -0.42 -0.05 22.96
N LEU A 30 0.01 -1.07 22.20
CA LEU A 30 -0.91 -1.91 21.43
C LEU A 30 -1.46 -3.03 22.32
N THR A 31 -2.71 -2.87 22.77
CA THR A 31 -3.42 -3.91 23.52
C THR A 31 -3.94 -5.02 22.59
N TYR A 32 -4.21 -6.21 23.12
CA TYR A 32 -4.70 -7.35 22.33
C TYR A 32 -6.01 -7.03 21.59
N GLU A 33 -6.88 -6.21 22.17
CA GLU A 33 -8.15 -5.78 21.56
C GLU A 33 -7.92 -4.96 20.29
N ARG A 34 -6.78 -4.26 20.18
CA ARG A 34 -6.43 -3.44 19.01
C ARG A 34 -5.70 -4.22 17.92
N ILE A 35 -5.17 -5.41 18.22
CA ILE A 35 -4.42 -6.22 17.24
C ILE A 35 -5.26 -6.55 15.99
N PRO A 36 -6.52 -6.98 16.07
CA PRO A 36 -7.35 -7.26 14.88
C PRO A 36 -7.47 -6.07 13.92
N TYR A 37 -7.63 -4.88 14.48
CA TYR A 37 -7.77 -3.62 13.75
C TYR A 37 -6.47 -3.27 13.06
N TYR A 38 -5.37 -3.32 13.81
CA TYR A 38 -4.04 -3.11 13.29
C TYR A 38 -3.71 -4.13 12.18
N ALA A 39 -4.10 -5.39 12.35
CA ALA A 39 -3.79 -6.46 11.43
C ALA A 39 -4.52 -6.33 10.10
N TRP A 40 -5.79 -5.98 10.13
CA TRP A 40 -6.57 -5.75 8.92
C TRP A 40 -6.17 -4.44 8.23
N ASP A 41 -6.04 -3.35 9.00
CA ASP A 41 -5.66 -2.07 8.43
C ASP A 41 -4.23 -2.07 7.88
N GLY A 42 -3.31 -2.72 8.60
CA GLY A 42 -1.96 -3.01 8.14
C GLY A 42 -1.97 -3.75 6.81
N LEU A 43 -2.78 -4.79 6.64
CA LEU A 43 -2.85 -5.56 5.38
C LEU A 43 -3.23 -4.68 4.18
N LYS A 44 -4.19 -3.77 4.34
CA LYS A 44 -4.60 -2.83 3.28
C LYS A 44 -3.48 -1.84 2.90
N ASN A 45 -2.51 -1.68 3.78
CA ASN A 45 -1.34 -0.82 3.60
C ASN A 45 -0.07 -1.58 3.19
N GLN A 46 -0.20 -2.79 2.65
CA GLN A 46 0.93 -3.56 2.11
C GLN A 46 1.14 -3.26 0.64
N ARG A 47 2.36 -3.40 0.12
CA ARG A 47 2.63 -3.21 -1.32
C ARG A 47 1.82 -4.15 -2.19
N SER A 48 1.70 -5.39 -1.76
CA SER A 48 0.99 -6.45 -2.48
C SER A 48 0.85 -7.69 -1.61
N PHE A 49 -0.09 -8.57 -1.94
CA PHE A 49 -0.15 -9.91 -1.38
C PHE A 49 -0.87 -10.86 -2.34
N LYS A 50 -0.66 -12.16 -2.13
CA LYS A 50 -1.47 -13.22 -2.73
C LYS A 50 -2.59 -13.60 -1.78
N PHE A 51 -3.69 -14.08 -2.35
CA PHE A 51 -4.78 -14.61 -1.56
C PHE A 51 -5.36 -15.88 -2.18
N ASP A 52 -5.97 -16.70 -1.34
CA ASP A 52 -6.92 -17.74 -1.70
C ASP A 52 -8.27 -17.33 -1.12
N TYR A 53 -9.35 -17.47 -1.89
CA TYR A 53 -10.68 -17.01 -1.54
C TYR A 53 -11.67 -18.14 -1.81
N SER A 54 -12.53 -18.41 -0.84
CA SER A 54 -13.71 -19.22 -1.07
C SER A 54 -14.93 -18.71 -0.32
N ILE A 55 -16.09 -18.78 -0.96
CA ILE A 55 -17.40 -18.61 -0.33
C ILE A 55 -18.34 -19.65 -0.91
N GLY A 56 -19.17 -20.27 -0.09
CA GLY A 56 -20.14 -21.24 -0.58
C GLY A 56 -21.38 -21.32 0.30
N ARG A 57 -22.48 -21.74 -0.31
CA ARG A 57 -23.78 -21.99 0.32
C ARG A 57 -24.37 -23.30 -0.19
N LYS A 58 -24.43 -24.31 0.68
CA LYS A 58 -24.88 -25.67 0.31
C LYS A 58 -26.33 -25.72 -0.15
N THR A 59 -27.22 -25.01 0.55
CA THR A 59 -28.66 -24.97 0.23
C THR A 59 -28.99 -24.41 -1.15
N LEU A 60 -28.11 -23.58 -1.72
CA LEU A 60 -28.25 -23.04 -3.08
C LEU A 60 -27.35 -23.74 -4.10
N ALA A 61 -26.58 -24.76 -3.68
CA ALA A 61 -25.50 -25.32 -4.48
C ALA A 61 -24.60 -24.23 -5.10
N PHE A 62 -24.32 -23.18 -4.31
CA PHE A 62 -23.54 -22.02 -4.74
C PHE A 62 -22.12 -22.10 -4.19
N SER A 63 -21.11 -21.81 -5.02
CA SER A 63 -19.76 -21.52 -4.53
C SER A 63 -18.98 -20.59 -5.45
N VAL A 64 -18.02 -19.89 -4.87
CA VAL A 64 -16.93 -19.21 -5.56
C VAL A 64 -15.64 -19.64 -4.90
N ASP A 65 -14.72 -20.19 -5.67
CA ASP A 65 -13.44 -20.68 -5.20
C ASP A 65 -12.33 -20.18 -6.11
N GLY A 66 -11.28 -19.58 -5.56
CA GLY A 66 -10.22 -19.02 -6.39
C GLY A 66 -9.01 -18.54 -5.63
N HIS A 67 -8.06 -18.01 -6.39
CA HIS A 67 -6.84 -17.42 -5.89
C HIS A 67 -6.46 -16.21 -6.72
N GLY A 68 -5.67 -15.33 -6.12
CA GLY A 68 -5.33 -14.08 -6.79
C GLY A 68 -4.15 -13.35 -6.18
N SER A 69 -3.96 -12.14 -6.67
CA SER A 69 -2.97 -11.20 -6.19
C SER A 69 -3.56 -9.80 -6.18
N VAL A 70 -3.30 -9.07 -5.10
CA VAL A 70 -3.56 -7.63 -4.99
C VAL A 70 -2.22 -6.92 -5.07
N VAL A 71 -2.13 -5.86 -5.86
CA VAL A 71 -1.00 -4.93 -5.90
C VAL A 71 -1.56 -3.54 -5.64
N MET A 72 -1.13 -2.95 -4.53
CA MET A 72 -1.63 -1.64 -4.12
C MET A 72 -1.16 -0.54 -5.08
N PRO A 73 -1.96 0.53 -5.26
CA PRO A 73 -3.16 0.86 -4.47
C PRO A 73 -4.45 0.10 -4.83
N ASP A 74 -4.55 -0.51 -6.01
CA ASP A 74 -5.86 -0.78 -6.60
C ASP A 74 -5.90 -1.94 -7.62
N ALA A 75 -4.79 -2.60 -7.93
CA ALA A 75 -4.74 -3.63 -8.96
C ALA A 75 -5.02 -5.03 -8.40
N LEU A 76 -5.79 -5.82 -9.16
CA LEU A 76 -6.22 -7.18 -8.83
C LEU A 76 -6.01 -8.12 -10.02
N ARG A 77 -5.54 -9.34 -9.75
CA ARG A 77 -5.69 -10.50 -10.63
C ARG A 77 -6.38 -11.60 -9.84
N PHE A 78 -7.48 -12.13 -10.36
CA PHE A 78 -8.23 -13.21 -9.72
C PHE A 78 -8.53 -14.32 -10.72
N LYS A 79 -8.32 -15.57 -10.30
CA LYS A 79 -8.66 -16.76 -11.07
C LYS A 79 -9.41 -17.72 -10.17
N GLY A 80 -10.50 -18.28 -10.67
CA GLY A 80 -11.31 -19.19 -9.89
C GLY A 80 -12.43 -19.79 -10.69
N THR A 81 -13.41 -20.29 -9.95
CA THR A 81 -14.61 -20.90 -10.46
C THR A 81 -15.79 -20.39 -9.66
N TRP A 82 -16.86 -20.04 -10.35
CA TRP A 82 -18.18 -19.76 -9.80
C TRP A 82 -19.10 -20.93 -10.15
N LYS A 83 -19.92 -21.36 -9.18
CA LYS A 83 -20.90 -22.44 -9.36
C LYS A 83 -22.24 -22.04 -8.78
N LEU A 84 -23.33 -22.41 -9.46
CA LEU A 84 -24.71 -22.31 -8.98
C LEU A 84 -25.53 -23.47 -9.54
N GLY A 85 -25.89 -24.43 -8.70
CA GLY A 85 -26.54 -25.65 -9.16
C GLY A 85 -25.62 -26.45 -10.08
N ASP A 86 -26.07 -26.71 -11.30
CA ASP A 86 -25.29 -27.40 -12.35
C ASP A 86 -24.48 -26.43 -13.24
N GLU A 87 -24.66 -25.12 -13.06
CA GLU A 87 -23.91 -24.12 -13.82
C GLU A 87 -22.52 -23.89 -13.20
N GLU A 88 -21.50 -23.90 -14.06
CA GLU A 88 -20.11 -23.63 -13.69
C GLU A 88 -19.49 -22.60 -14.65
N LYS A 89 -18.95 -21.52 -14.11
CA LYS A 89 -18.24 -20.47 -14.85
C LYS A 89 -16.81 -20.36 -14.36
N VAL A 90 -15.84 -20.42 -15.27
CA VAL A 90 -14.44 -20.10 -14.96
C VAL A 90 -14.30 -18.57 -14.86
N LEU A 91 -13.72 -18.12 -13.75
CA LEU A 91 -13.41 -16.71 -13.52
C LEU A 91 -11.94 -16.45 -13.85
N ASP A 92 -11.68 -15.49 -14.72
CA ASP A 92 -10.33 -14.97 -14.98
C ASP A 92 -10.42 -13.46 -15.13
N VAL A 93 -10.15 -12.73 -14.05
CA VAL A 93 -10.43 -11.30 -13.88
C VAL A 93 -9.12 -10.53 -13.68
N VAL A 94 -8.98 -9.38 -14.35
CA VAL A 94 -7.97 -8.36 -14.02
C VAL A 94 -8.66 -7.04 -13.76
N ALA A 95 -8.37 -6.38 -12.64
CA ALA A 95 -8.93 -5.07 -12.36
C ALA A 95 -7.87 -4.08 -11.88
N ALA A 96 -8.15 -2.80 -12.07
CA ALA A 96 -7.34 -1.68 -11.56
C ALA A 96 -8.12 -0.37 -11.72
N GLY A 97 -7.99 0.54 -10.75
CA GLY A 97 -8.86 1.70 -10.64
C GLY A 97 -10.32 1.28 -10.68
N ASP A 98 -11.10 1.94 -11.54
CA ASP A 98 -12.54 1.69 -11.74
C ASP A 98 -12.85 0.73 -12.90
N TYR A 99 -11.85 0.00 -13.40
CA TYR A 99 -11.97 -0.85 -14.58
C TYR A 99 -11.61 -2.30 -14.28
N GLU A 100 -12.28 -3.22 -14.97
CA GLU A 100 -11.92 -4.62 -14.99
C GLU A 100 -12.00 -5.23 -16.40
N LEU A 101 -11.31 -6.35 -16.56
CA LEU A 101 -11.32 -7.19 -17.74
C LEU A 101 -11.63 -8.61 -17.29
N ASP A 102 -12.66 -9.17 -17.91
CA ASP A 102 -13.06 -10.56 -17.72
C ASP A 102 -12.75 -11.36 -18.98
N ARG A 103 -12.39 -12.63 -18.79
CA ARG A 103 -12.13 -13.53 -19.91
C ARG A 103 -13.35 -14.35 -20.26
N GLU A 104 -13.95 -14.06 -21.41
CA GLU A 104 -15.11 -14.78 -21.95
C GLU A 104 -14.77 -15.30 -23.36
N ASP A 105 -15.03 -16.57 -23.63
CA ASP A 105 -14.72 -17.26 -24.90
C ASP A 105 -13.28 -17.02 -25.41
N GLY A 106 -12.34 -16.96 -24.47
CA GLY A 106 -10.91 -16.75 -24.74
C GLY A 106 -10.50 -15.30 -24.97
N GLN A 107 -11.46 -14.38 -25.10
CA GLN A 107 -11.26 -12.95 -25.31
C GLN A 107 -11.35 -12.16 -24.00
N TRP A 108 -10.68 -11.00 -23.94
CA TRP A 108 -10.75 -10.09 -22.79
C TRP A 108 -11.78 -9.01 -23.07
N LEU A 109 -12.80 -8.93 -22.23
CA LEU A 109 -13.90 -7.98 -22.36
C LEU A 109 -13.81 -6.90 -21.26
N PRO A 110 -13.87 -5.61 -21.62
CA PRO A 110 -13.83 -4.52 -20.64
C PRO A 110 -15.18 -4.26 -19.98
N HIS A 111 -15.13 -4.09 -18.66
CA HIS A 111 -16.26 -3.74 -17.83
C HIS A 111 -15.88 -2.63 -16.85
N GLN A 112 -16.88 -1.91 -16.37
CA GLN A 112 -16.72 -1.13 -15.14
C GLN A 112 -16.45 -2.11 -14.01
N ARG A 113 -15.54 -1.76 -13.10
CA ARG A 113 -15.16 -2.63 -12.00
C ARG A 113 -16.36 -3.03 -11.15
N SER A 114 -16.61 -4.32 -11.10
CA SER A 114 -17.68 -4.95 -10.33
C SER A 114 -17.33 -5.04 -8.85
N GLU A 115 -18.32 -5.42 -8.06
CA GLU A 115 -18.13 -5.69 -6.63
C GLU A 115 -17.27 -6.95 -6.42
N GLU A 116 -17.37 -7.92 -7.33
CA GLU A 116 -16.61 -9.17 -7.38
C GLU A 116 -15.10 -8.93 -7.50
N ALA A 117 -14.69 -7.90 -8.24
CA ALA A 117 -13.29 -7.49 -8.35
C ALA A 117 -12.81 -6.55 -7.22
N ARG A 118 -13.64 -6.31 -6.20
CA ARG A 118 -13.30 -5.55 -5.00
C ARG A 118 -13.07 -6.48 -3.80
N ILE A 119 -12.21 -7.49 -3.99
CA ILE A 119 -12.02 -8.59 -3.03
C ILE A 119 -11.68 -8.13 -1.61
N VAL A 120 -10.88 -7.06 -1.47
CA VAL A 120 -10.52 -6.50 -0.16
C VAL A 120 -11.72 -5.83 0.50
N GLU A 121 -12.57 -5.14 -0.27
CA GLU A 121 -13.80 -4.52 0.23
C GLU A 121 -14.84 -5.57 0.65
N GLN A 122 -14.94 -6.68 -0.10
CA GLN A 122 -15.79 -7.81 0.27
C GLN A 122 -15.39 -8.41 1.62
N VAL A 123 -14.08 -8.66 1.82
CA VAL A 123 -13.57 -9.16 3.10
C VAL A 123 -13.78 -8.12 4.21
N ASP A 124 -13.58 -6.83 3.91
CA ASP A 124 -13.85 -5.74 4.85
C ASP A 124 -15.31 -5.78 5.33
N ARG A 125 -16.27 -5.96 4.41
CA ARG A 125 -17.70 -6.11 4.76
C ARG A 125 -17.95 -7.27 5.72
N VAL A 126 -17.31 -8.43 5.52
CA VAL A 126 -17.46 -9.60 6.40
C VAL A 126 -17.05 -9.28 7.84
N ILE A 127 -15.96 -8.54 8.04
CA ILE A 127 -15.41 -8.25 9.37
C ILE A 127 -15.82 -6.87 9.92
N ARG A 128 -16.54 -6.07 9.12
CA ARG A 128 -16.82 -4.65 9.38
C ARG A 128 -17.50 -4.41 10.71
N ASP A 129 -18.53 -5.19 11.05
CA ASP A 129 -19.29 -5.00 12.28
C ASP A 129 -18.41 -5.18 13.52
N ALA A 130 -17.50 -6.15 13.47
CA ALA A 130 -16.50 -6.34 14.51
C ALA A 130 -15.53 -5.14 14.55
N LEU A 131 -15.02 -4.69 13.39
CA LEU A 131 -14.15 -3.50 13.28
C LEU A 131 -14.82 -2.17 13.66
N LEU A 132 -16.15 -2.07 13.71
CA LEU A 132 -16.84 -0.83 14.08
C LEU A 132 -17.39 -0.88 15.51
N THR A 133 -17.24 -2.01 16.19
CA THR A 133 -17.67 -2.15 17.59
C THR A 133 -16.87 -1.21 18.49
N ARG A 134 -17.58 -0.47 19.35
CA ARG A 134 -16.99 0.53 20.26
C ARG A 134 -15.90 -0.08 21.13
N ASN A 135 -14.86 0.70 21.39
CA ASN A 135 -13.74 0.34 22.26
C ASN A 135 -13.03 -0.97 21.85
N TYR A 136 -13.03 -1.28 20.55
CA TYR A 136 -12.32 -2.44 20.00
C TYR A 136 -12.85 -3.81 20.47
N LYS A 137 -14.08 -3.87 20.99
CA LYS A 137 -14.68 -5.08 21.60
C LYS A 137 -15.35 -6.04 20.62
N GLY A 138 -15.15 -5.86 19.31
CA GLY A 138 -15.76 -6.72 18.29
C GLY A 138 -15.07 -8.08 18.13
N PHE A 139 -13.89 -8.25 18.74
CA PHE A 139 -13.07 -9.44 18.67
C PHE A 139 -12.77 -9.97 20.08
N THR A 140 -12.72 -11.29 20.21
CA THR A 140 -12.30 -11.98 21.45
C THR A 140 -11.04 -12.79 21.17
N LEU A 141 -10.02 -12.66 22.02
CA LEU A 141 -8.80 -13.45 21.91
C LEU A 141 -9.11 -14.91 22.28
N GLU A 142 -8.81 -15.83 21.36
CA GLU A 142 -9.00 -17.27 21.57
C GLU A 142 -7.67 -17.95 21.95
N SER A 143 -6.59 -17.62 21.24
CA SER A 143 -5.25 -18.16 21.51
C SER A 143 -4.13 -17.26 21.01
N ASP A 144 -2.97 -17.34 21.66
CA ASP A 144 -1.71 -16.75 21.21
C ASP A 144 -0.61 -17.81 21.29
N GLU A 145 -0.21 -18.33 20.13
CA GLU A 145 0.85 -19.35 20.00
C GLU A 145 2.20 -18.72 19.62
N GLY A 146 2.34 -17.39 19.74
CA GLY A 146 3.52 -16.60 19.37
C GLY A 146 3.75 -16.47 17.87
N ARG A 147 3.50 -17.52 17.05
CA ARG A 147 3.55 -17.44 15.58
C ARG A 147 2.23 -17.05 14.95
N THR A 148 1.13 -17.40 15.61
CA THR A 148 -0.22 -17.10 15.16
C THR A 148 -1.03 -16.68 16.39
N ILE A 149 -1.76 -15.58 16.25
CA ILE A 149 -2.73 -15.12 17.24
C ILE A 149 -4.12 -15.31 16.64
N LYS A 150 -5.02 -15.97 17.36
CA LYS A 150 -6.36 -16.29 16.90
C LYS A 150 -7.39 -15.45 17.66
N PHE A 151 -8.27 -14.81 16.92
CA PHE A 151 -9.41 -14.07 17.45
C PHE A 151 -10.71 -14.65 16.91
N SER A 152 -11.75 -14.70 17.73
CA SER A 152 -13.13 -14.92 17.29
C SER A 152 -13.86 -13.60 17.14
N PHE A 153 -14.83 -13.55 16.22
CA PHE A 153 -15.71 -12.41 16.03
C PHE A 153 -17.07 -12.83 15.48
N LYS A 154 -18.03 -11.90 15.45
CA LYS A 154 -19.32 -12.09 14.77
C LYS A 154 -19.25 -11.45 13.38
N PRO A 155 -19.30 -12.24 12.29
CA PRO A 155 -19.32 -11.69 10.94
C PRO A 155 -20.55 -10.83 10.67
N ASN A 156 -20.44 -9.91 9.70
CA ASN A 156 -21.58 -9.17 9.20
C ASN A 156 -22.55 -10.12 8.48
N ILE A 157 -23.67 -10.42 9.15
CA ILE A 157 -24.68 -11.37 8.67
C ILE A 157 -25.38 -10.82 7.43
N ALA A 158 -25.62 -9.51 7.32
CA ALA A 158 -26.31 -8.92 6.18
C ALA A 158 -25.59 -9.18 4.85
N TYR A 159 -24.26 -9.29 4.90
CA TYR A 159 -23.45 -9.60 3.73
C TYR A 159 -23.41 -11.10 3.41
N LEU A 160 -23.19 -11.97 4.41
CA LEU A 160 -23.05 -13.42 4.20
C LEU A 160 -24.39 -14.14 4.04
N ASP A 161 -25.43 -13.66 4.70
CA ASP A 161 -26.80 -14.19 4.64
C ASP A 161 -27.81 -13.03 4.69
N PRO A 162 -28.09 -12.38 3.55
CA PRO A 162 -29.03 -11.25 3.48
C PRO A 162 -30.44 -11.54 4.01
N GLY A 163 -30.83 -12.82 4.10
CA GLY A 163 -32.10 -13.26 4.69
C GLY A 163 -32.10 -13.32 6.22
N PHE A 164 -30.95 -13.12 6.88
CA PHE A 164 -30.77 -13.19 8.33
C PHE A 164 -31.29 -14.49 8.98
N GLN A 165 -31.22 -15.60 8.24
CA GLN A 165 -31.73 -16.90 8.67
C GLN A 165 -30.70 -17.68 9.50
N LYS A 166 -29.41 -17.37 9.31
CA LYS A 166 -28.31 -18.14 9.89
C LYS A 166 -27.61 -17.39 11.02
N LYS A 167 -27.06 -18.16 11.95
CA LYS A 167 -26.09 -17.68 12.95
C LYS A 167 -24.69 -18.01 12.47
N PHE A 168 -23.75 -17.10 12.72
CA PHE A 168 -22.37 -17.21 12.24
C PHE A 168 -21.37 -17.09 13.39
N SER A 169 -20.25 -17.80 13.24
CA SER A 169 -18.99 -17.54 13.94
C SER A 169 -17.92 -17.15 12.93
N GLY A 170 -17.04 -16.24 13.34
CA GLY A 170 -15.92 -15.77 12.54
C GLY A 170 -14.61 -16.00 13.28
N GLU A 171 -13.54 -16.25 12.53
CA GLU A 171 -12.18 -16.41 13.05
C GLU A 171 -11.22 -15.53 12.26
N LEU A 172 -10.39 -14.75 12.96
CA LEU A 172 -9.29 -13.98 12.39
C LEU A 172 -7.97 -14.56 12.91
N PHE A 173 -7.10 -14.95 11.99
CA PHE A 173 -5.74 -15.39 12.29
C PHE A 173 -4.77 -14.28 11.93
N VAL A 174 -3.92 -13.90 12.89
CA VAL A 174 -2.92 -12.84 12.76
C VAL A 174 -1.53 -13.45 12.86
N ASP A 175 -0.58 -12.97 12.04
CA ASP A 175 0.82 -13.33 12.14
C ASP A 175 1.45 -12.72 13.39
N GLY A 176 1.97 -13.54 14.30
CA GLY A 176 2.58 -13.05 15.54
C GLY A 176 3.91 -12.30 15.35
N ARG A 177 4.51 -12.30 14.14
CA ARG A 177 5.74 -11.54 13.84
C ARG A 177 5.46 -10.21 13.19
N THR A 178 4.56 -10.17 12.21
CA THR A 178 4.26 -8.94 11.46
C THR A 178 3.01 -8.23 11.94
N LEU A 179 2.20 -8.90 12.77
CA LEU A 179 0.86 -8.49 13.16
C LEU A 179 -0.08 -8.24 11.98
N LEU A 180 0.15 -8.88 10.83
CA LEU A 180 -0.76 -8.79 9.68
C LEU A 180 -1.80 -9.91 9.71
N ALA A 181 -2.98 -9.65 9.13
CA ALA A 181 -3.97 -10.70 8.91
C ALA A 181 -3.40 -11.79 7.99
N LYS A 182 -3.58 -13.05 8.39
CA LYS A 182 -3.18 -14.26 7.63
C LYS A 182 -4.37 -14.98 7.05
N GLU A 183 -5.46 -15.04 7.79
CA GLU A 183 -6.65 -15.79 7.38
C GLU A 183 -7.88 -15.25 8.09
N ILE A 184 -8.98 -15.14 7.35
CA ILE A 184 -10.30 -14.76 7.87
C ILE A 184 -11.27 -15.86 7.46
N ARG A 185 -11.96 -16.43 8.44
CA ARG A 185 -12.99 -17.46 8.22
C ARG A 185 -14.32 -16.98 8.76
N GLY A 186 -15.39 -17.41 8.10
CA GLY A 186 -16.76 -17.29 8.58
C GLY A 186 -17.49 -18.59 8.32
N LEU A 187 -18.22 -19.10 9.30
CA LEU A 187 -18.98 -20.34 9.16
C LEU A 187 -20.35 -20.15 9.81
N SER A 188 -21.41 -20.57 9.12
CA SER A 188 -22.72 -20.66 9.75
C SER A 188 -22.76 -21.86 10.69
N ASN A 189 -23.52 -21.77 11.80
CA ASN A 189 -23.55 -22.83 12.82
C ASN A 189 -24.04 -24.19 12.27
N ASP A 190 -24.84 -24.18 11.22
CA ASP A 190 -25.32 -25.37 10.51
C ASP A 190 -24.40 -25.81 9.36
N SER A 191 -23.25 -25.14 9.18
CA SER A 191 -22.29 -25.37 8.11
C SER A 191 -22.89 -25.27 6.69
N ASP A 192 -23.98 -24.53 6.52
CA ASP A 192 -24.59 -24.23 5.22
C ASP A 192 -23.74 -23.21 4.45
N ILE A 193 -23.27 -22.15 5.12
CA ILE A 193 -22.48 -21.07 4.53
C ILE A 193 -21.07 -21.10 5.11
N ALA A 194 -20.07 -21.11 4.22
CA ALA A 194 -18.66 -21.04 4.59
C ALA A 194 -17.97 -19.93 3.78
N PHE A 195 -17.14 -19.15 4.46
CA PHE A 195 -16.31 -18.09 3.91
C PHE A 195 -14.87 -18.30 4.37
N ASN A 196 -13.91 -18.17 3.47
CA ASN A 196 -12.50 -18.26 3.76
C ASN A 196 -11.69 -17.29 2.89
N PHE A 197 -10.83 -16.50 3.52
CA PHE A 197 -9.89 -15.62 2.84
C PHE A 197 -8.51 -15.77 3.46
N LYS A 198 -7.60 -16.37 2.73
CA LYS A 198 -6.25 -16.69 3.19
C LYS A 198 -5.22 -15.84 2.47
N ILE A 199 -4.30 -15.24 3.21
CA ILE A 199 -3.30 -14.28 2.71
C ILE A 199 -1.91 -14.92 2.76
N ARG A 200 -1.10 -14.64 1.74
CA ARG A 200 0.29 -15.10 1.64
C ARG A 200 1.14 -14.15 0.83
N ALA A 201 2.46 -14.35 0.86
CA ALA A 201 3.41 -13.65 -0.01
C ALA A 201 3.29 -12.11 0.03
N VAL A 202 3.13 -11.55 1.23
CA VAL A 202 3.00 -10.10 1.47
C VAL A 202 4.30 -9.37 1.05
N ASN A 203 4.15 -8.17 0.50
CA ASN A 203 5.22 -7.25 0.06
C ASN A 203 6.20 -7.79 -1.00
N GLN A 204 5.89 -8.91 -1.64
CA GLN A 204 6.71 -9.38 -2.77
C GLN A 204 6.60 -8.43 -3.96
N ARG A 205 7.71 -8.13 -4.63
CA ARG A 205 7.68 -7.29 -5.83
C ARG A 205 6.85 -7.98 -6.92
N ARG A 206 5.69 -7.42 -7.23
CA ARG A 206 4.75 -7.94 -8.23
C ARG A 206 4.24 -6.82 -9.12
N GLY A 207 3.87 -7.20 -10.34
CA GLY A 207 3.06 -6.41 -11.25
C GLY A 207 1.90 -7.26 -11.72
N ILE A 208 0.80 -6.61 -12.09
CA ILE A 208 -0.35 -7.25 -12.72
C ILE A 208 -0.36 -6.75 -14.16
N ASP A 209 -0.31 -7.68 -15.10
CA ASP A 209 -0.33 -7.37 -16.53
C ASP A 209 -1.78 -7.34 -17.01
N MET A 210 -2.20 -6.18 -17.55
CA MET A 210 -3.46 -6.05 -18.27
C MET A 210 -3.29 -6.54 -19.71
N PRO A 211 -4.10 -7.51 -20.16
CA PRO A 211 -4.03 -8.06 -21.52
C PRO A 211 -4.62 -7.13 -22.58
N TYR A 212 -5.53 -6.23 -22.20
CA TYR A 212 -6.07 -5.18 -23.05
C TYR A 212 -5.82 -3.83 -22.39
N ALA A 213 -5.29 -2.88 -23.15
CA ALA A 213 -5.02 -1.53 -22.66
C ALA A 213 -5.75 -0.54 -23.55
N SER A 214 -6.93 -0.10 -23.12
CA SER A 214 -7.39 1.24 -23.47
C SER A 214 -6.24 2.19 -23.12
N ASN A 215 -5.75 2.94 -24.09
CA ASN A 215 -4.60 3.82 -23.89
C ASN A 215 -5.06 5.05 -23.09
N PHE A 216 -4.96 5.00 -21.76
CA PHE A 216 -5.24 6.17 -20.92
C PHE A 216 -4.11 7.17 -21.10
N SER A 217 -4.44 8.41 -21.46
CA SER A 217 -3.44 9.45 -21.73
C SER A 217 -3.50 10.54 -20.66
N VAL A 218 -2.37 10.75 -20.00
CA VAL A 218 -2.19 11.86 -19.07
C VAL A 218 -1.21 12.84 -19.70
N SER A 219 -1.62 14.10 -19.83
CA SER A 219 -0.80 15.16 -20.39
C SER A 219 -0.27 16.08 -19.30
N TYR A 220 1.01 16.43 -19.42
CA TYR A 220 1.73 17.27 -18.48
C TYR A 220 2.35 18.43 -19.25
N SER A 221 2.01 19.65 -18.85
CA SER A 221 2.67 20.86 -19.33
C SER A 221 3.99 21.01 -18.59
N LEU A 222 5.10 21.04 -19.33
CA LEU A 222 6.44 21.15 -18.80
C LEU A 222 6.80 22.62 -18.57
N GLU A 223 7.28 22.95 -17.37
CA GLU A 223 7.76 24.30 -17.07
C GLU A 223 9.27 24.29 -16.89
N ASN A 224 10.02 24.76 -17.89
CA ASN A 224 11.49 24.90 -17.84
C ASN A 224 12.24 23.59 -17.53
N VAL A 225 11.71 22.44 -17.94
CA VAL A 225 12.35 21.12 -17.77
C VAL A 225 12.65 20.50 -19.14
N PRO A 226 13.89 20.05 -19.41
CA PRO A 226 14.19 19.35 -20.65
C PRO A 226 13.31 18.10 -20.84
N ALA A 227 12.75 17.95 -22.04
CA ALA A 227 11.86 16.85 -22.43
C ALA A 227 12.38 15.45 -22.03
N SER A 228 13.67 15.19 -22.27
CA SER A 228 14.33 13.92 -21.93
C SER A 228 14.34 13.64 -20.42
N ASN A 229 14.54 14.67 -19.59
CA ASN A 229 14.51 14.55 -18.15
C ASN A 229 13.08 14.31 -17.64
N ALA A 230 12.12 15.08 -18.14
CA ALA A 230 10.71 14.91 -17.80
C ALA A 230 10.20 13.50 -18.12
N SER A 231 10.50 13.00 -19.33
CA SER A 231 10.15 11.64 -19.75
C SER A 231 10.76 10.58 -18.82
N ARG A 232 12.05 10.69 -18.53
CA ARG A 232 12.75 9.76 -17.62
C ARG A 232 12.17 9.79 -16.20
N VAL A 233 11.85 10.98 -15.69
CA VAL A 233 11.23 11.16 -14.37
C VAL A 233 9.86 10.47 -14.37
N MET A 234 8.97 10.84 -15.28
CA MET A 234 7.62 10.32 -15.35
C MET A 234 7.59 8.80 -15.55
N HIS A 235 8.41 8.27 -16.47
CA HIS A 235 8.53 6.82 -16.68
C HIS A 235 8.90 6.12 -15.37
N SER A 236 9.83 6.69 -14.61
CA SER A 236 10.21 6.08 -13.35
C SER A 236 9.16 6.23 -12.27
N ARG A 237 8.42 7.34 -12.19
CA ARG A 237 7.31 7.52 -11.23
C ARG A 237 6.22 6.47 -11.48
N LEU A 238 5.81 6.31 -12.74
CA LEU A 238 4.83 5.30 -13.15
C LEU A 238 5.31 3.87 -12.87
N ARG A 239 6.61 3.60 -13.09
CA ARG A 239 7.20 2.29 -12.75
C ARG A 239 7.13 1.96 -11.25
N GLU A 240 7.31 2.95 -10.37
CA GLU A 240 7.17 2.75 -8.92
C GLU A 240 5.71 2.39 -8.53
N LEU A 241 4.72 2.92 -9.26
CA LEU A 241 3.32 2.53 -9.14
C LEU A 241 2.98 1.16 -9.79
N GLY A 242 3.98 0.45 -10.33
CA GLY A 242 3.76 -0.77 -11.09
C GLY A 242 3.04 -0.55 -12.43
N ARG A 243 3.03 0.68 -12.95
CA ARG A 243 2.35 1.04 -14.20
C ARG A 243 3.31 1.01 -15.38
N LYS A 244 3.03 0.12 -16.34
CA LYS A 244 3.67 0.15 -17.66
C LYS A 244 3.13 1.35 -18.44
N SER A 245 4.03 2.08 -19.09
CA SER A 245 3.69 3.30 -19.83
C SER A 245 4.52 3.47 -21.09
N LYS A 246 3.94 4.15 -22.08
CA LYS A 246 4.63 4.72 -23.25
C LYS A 246 4.57 6.23 -23.11
N ILE A 247 5.71 6.90 -23.19
CA ILE A 247 5.78 8.35 -23.01
C ILE A 247 6.18 8.98 -24.34
N ARG A 248 5.43 10.00 -24.75
CA ARG A 248 5.77 10.88 -25.86
C ARG A 248 5.95 12.29 -25.30
N VAL A 249 6.94 13.00 -25.81
CA VAL A 249 7.14 14.42 -25.50
C VAL A 249 7.10 15.20 -26.81
N SER A 250 6.30 16.24 -26.86
CA SER A 250 6.16 17.13 -28.01
C SER A 250 6.11 18.56 -27.49
N GLN A 251 7.01 19.42 -27.99
CA GLN A 251 7.16 20.80 -27.51
C GLN A 251 7.27 20.82 -25.97
N ASP A 252 6.33 21.48 -25.30
CA ASP A 252 6.24 21.61 -23.83
C ASP A 252 5.21 20.67 -23.21
N GLN A 253 4.79 19.62 -23.92
CA GLN A 253 3.85 18.64 -23.42
C GLN A 253 4.45 17.24 -23.37
N LEU A 254 4.33 16.61 -22.20
CA LEU A 254 4.58 15.18 -22.01
C LEU A 254 3.24 14.46 -21.95
N THR A 255 3.02 13.50 -22.84
CA THR A 255 1.87 12.61 -22.81
C THR A 255 2.33 11.21 -22.40
N ALA A 256 1.82 10.73 -21.27
CA ALA A 256 2.02 9.38 -20.80
C ALA A 256 0.79 8.54 -21.15
N THR A 257 0.98 7.56 -22.02
CA THR A 257 -0.02 6.55 -22.34
C THR A 257 0.17 5.34 -21.43
N LEU A 258 -0.86 4.97 -20.69
CA LEU A 258 -0.81 3.93 -19.67
C LEU A 258 -1.59 2.70 -20.10
N ALA A 259 -1.09 1.52 -19.73
CA ALA A 259 -1.81 0.27 -19.90
C ALA A 259 -2.94 0.09 -18.86
N LEU A 260 -2.93 0.94 -17.84
CA LEU A 260 -3.76 0.86 -16.66
C LEU A 260 -4.19 2.27 -16.27
N PRO A 261 -5.46 2.50 -15.93
CA PRO A 261 -5.91 3.81 -15.49
C PRO A 261 -5.20 4.20 -14.19
N LEU A 262 -5.13 5.51 -13.97
CA LEU A 262 -4.74 6.09 -12.69
C LEU A 262 -5.93 6.87 -12.17
N ASP A 263 -6.26 6.63 -10.90
CA ASP A 263 -7.12 7.51 -10.13
C ASP A 263 -6.63 8.97 -10.23
N GLU A 264 -7.57 9.91 -10.26
CA GLU A 264 -7.28 11.31 -10.48
C GLU A 264 -6.39 11.90 -9.38
N ALA A 265 -6.71 11.59 -8.12
CA ALA A 265 -5.95 12.08 -6.97
C ALA A 265 -4.54 11.48 -6.95
N LEU A 266 -4.40 10.20 -7.28
CA LEU A 266 -3.10 9.55 -7.41
C LEU A 266 -2.27 10.17 -8.54
N ALA A 267 -2.86 10.39 -9.71
CA ALA A 267 -2.18 11.01 -10.84
C ALA A 267 -1.74 12.46 -10.51
N ARG A 268 -2.57 13.25 -9.82
CA ARG A 268 -2.19 14.59 -9.32
C ARG A 268 -1.03 14.51 -8.33
N SER A 269 -1.06 13.52 -7.44
CA SER A 269 0.00 13.31 -6.46
C SER A 269 1.34 12.97 -7.11
N ILE A 270 1.35 12.11 -8.14
CA ILE A 270 2.58 11.79 -8.89
C ILE A 270 3.01 12.88 -9.87
N ALA A 271 2.15 13.82 -10.23
CA ALA A 271 2.51 14.98 -11.02
C ALA A 271 3.33 15.98 -10.18
N GLY A 272 2.97 16.14 -8.92
CA GLY A 272 3.48 17.18 -8.05
C GLY A 272 5.00 17.18 -7.83
N THR A 273 5.53 18.34 -7.44
CA THR A 273 6.86 18.48 -6.85
C THR A 273 6.77 18.43 -5.34
N GLY A 274 7.47 17.49 -4.71
CA GLY A 274 7.65 17.53 -3.25
C GLY A 274 8.78 18.46 -2.88
N ARG A 275 8.61 19.22 -1.79
CA ARG A 275 9.69 19.99 -1.15
C ARG A 275 9.92 19.47 0.25
N LEU A 276 11.17 19.06 0.51
CA LEU A 276 11.63 18.65 1.82
C LEU A 276 12.29 19.85 2.52
N TYR A 277 11.85 20.11 3.74
CA TYR A 277 12.43 21.09 4.65
C TYR A 277 12.86 20.38 5.93
N ILE A 278 13.97 20.82 6.49
CA ILE A 278 14.39 20.48 7.85
C ILE A 278 14.19 21.74 8.67
N LEU A 279 13.32 21.67 9.68
CA LEU A 279 13.05 22.74 10.62
C LEU A 279 13.79 22.49 11.93
N GLY A 280 14.21 23.56 12.61
CA GLY A 280 14.67 23.51 13.99
C GLY A 280 13.47 23.71 14.91
N LEU A 281 13.26 22.78 15.83
CA LEU A 281 12.08 22.72 16.68
C LEU A 281 12.48 22.67 18.16
N ASN A 282 11.72 23.38 19.00
CA ASN A 282 11.79 23.30 20.46
C ASN A 282 10.42 22.96 21.04
N LEU A 283 10.39 22.41 22.26
CA LEU A 283 9.14 22.18 23.01
C LEU A 283 8.53 23.48 23.55
N GLU A 284 9.36 24.51 23.72
CA GLU A 284 8.95 25.83 24.22
C GLU A 284 9.54 26.93 23.32
N GLY A 285 8.83 28.06 23.20
CA GLY A 285 9.32 29.22 22.46
C GLY A 285 8.21 30.13 21.95
N GLY A 286 8.61 31.25 21.32
CA GLY A 286 7.71 32.23 20.72
C GLY A 286 7.39 32.00 19.24
N GLY A 287 7.86 30.89 18.65
CA GLY A 287 7.72 30.59 17.23
C GLY A 287 6.31 30.13 16.81
N GLU A 288 6.11 29.93 15.51
CA GLU A 288 4.88 29.32 15.00
C GLU A 288 4.75 27.88 15.52
N ARG A 289 3.55 27.48 15.92
CA ARG A 289 3.28 26.13 16.43
C ARG A 289 3.10 25.15 15.28
N ILE A 290 3.75 24.00 15.38
CA ILE A 290 3.58 22.88 14.46
C ILE A 290 3.42 21.59 15.26
N ASN A 291 2.51 20.74 14.83
CA ASN A 291 2.26 19.46 15.48
C ASN A 291 2.64 18.33 14.54
N THR A 292 3.11 17.22 15.11
CA THR A 292 3.18 15.97 14.35
C THR A 292 1.77 15.57 13.93
N ARG A 293 1.66 14.99 12.74
CA ARG A 293 0.37 14.73 12.10
C ARG A 293 -0.60 13.97 13.04
N GLY A 294 -1.64 14.67 13.49
CA GLY A 294 -2.75 14.10 14.24
C GLY A 294 -2.53 13.90 15.74
N GLN A 295 -1.37 14.28 16.29
CA GLN A 295 -1.12 14.24 17.73
C GLN A 295 -1.20 15.65 18.30
N ALA A 296 -2.35 15.99 18.90
CA ALA A 296 -2.56 17.29 19.52
C ALA A 296 -1.65 17.55 20.74
N THR A 297 -1.04 16.50 21.29
CA THR A 297 -0.18 16.54 22.47
C THR A 297 1.25 16.97 22.16
N ASP A 298 1.69 16.82 20.92
CA ASP A 298 3.09 16.99 20.54
C ASP A 298 3.25 18.31 19.78
N ILE A 299 3.09 19.41 20.53
CA ILE A 299 3.21 20.77 20.00
C ILE A 299 4.68 21.19 20.04
N PHE A 300 5.22 21.54 18.88
CA PHE A 300 6.55 22.09 18.72
C PHE A 300 6.48 23.55 18.27
N TYR A 301 7.49 24.33 18.65
CA TYR A 301 7.65 25.71 18.21
C TYR A 301 8.76 25.77 17.15
N ILE A 302 8.41 26.23 15.95
CA ILE A 302 9.35 26.44 14.85
C ILE A 302 10.27 27.61 15.22
N GLN A 303 11.56 27.33 15.39
CA GLN A 303 12.56 28.35 15.63
C GLN A 303 13.15 28.87 14.31
N ASP A 304 13.47 27.95 13.39
CA ASP A 304 14.10 28.30 12.13
C ASP A 304 13.88 27.22 11.05
N THR A 305 14.04 27.62 9.78
CA THR A 305 14.22 26.70 8.66
C THR A 305 15.71 26.39 8.49
N VAL A 306 16.15 25.29 9.09
CA VAL A 306 17.56 24.91 9.18
C VAL A 306 18.15 24.52 7.83
N ALA A 307 17.40 23.78 7.01
CA ALA A 307 17.91 23.35 5.71
C ALA A 307 16.82 23.04 4.67
N ARG A 308 17.22 23.12 3.40
CA ARG A 308 16.52 22.57 2.23
C ARG A 308 17.43 21.53 1.60
N PRO A 309 17.51 20.33 2.18
CA PRO A 309 18.53 19.36 1.79
C PRO A 309 18.30 18.85 0.38
N GLN A 310 19.39 18.62 -0.35
CA GLN A 310 19.33 17.90 -1.61
C GLN A 310 19.17 16.40 -1.32
N ILE A 311 18.12 15.79 -1.87
CA ILE A 311 17.82 14.38 -1.70
C ILE A 311 18.66 13.57 -2.68
N ARG A 312 19.51 12.67 -2.16
CA ARG A 312 20.30 11.73 -2.98
C ARG A 312 19.45 10.54 -3.40
N SER A 313 18.66 10.00 -2.48
CA SER A 313 17.70 8.93 -2.75
C SER A 313 16.59 8.94 -1.71
N ALA A 314 15.43 8.41 -2.08
CA ALA A 314 14.38 8.02 -1.13
C ALA A 314 13.88 6.62 -1.50
N GLY A 315 13.60 5.76 -0.52
CA GLY A 315 13.18 4.38 -0.73
C GLY A 315 11.98 4.05 0.16
N LEU A 316 11.13 3.14 -0.32
CA LEU A 316 10.01 2.60 0.43
C LEU A 316 10.43 1.25 0.99
N GLU A 317 10.38 1.12 2.29
CA GLU A 317 10.60 -0.13 3.00
C GLU A 317 9.42 -0.42 3.92
N PHE A 318 9.47 -1.60 4.53
CA PHE A 318 8.52 -2.00 5.55
C PHE A 318 9.29 -2.33 6.82
N ASP A 319 8.82 -1.85 7.96
CA ASP A 319 9.42 -2.22 9.24
C ASP A 319 9.06 -3.66 9.66
N SER A 320 9.51 -4.08 10.83
CA SER A 320 9.24 -5.42 11.36
C SER A 320 7.74 -5.71 11.55
N LEU A 321 6.92 -4.67 11.74
CA LEU A 321 5.46 -4.74 11.86
C LEU A 321 4.77 -4.50 10.52
N SER A 322 5.52 -4.59 9.43
CA SER A 322 5.06 -4.36 8.07
C SER A 322 4.40 -2.99 7.84
N ARG A 323 4.79 -1.96 8.58
CA ARG A 323 4.36 -0.58 8.31
C ARG A 323 5.21 0.02 7.21
N PRO A 324 4.63 0.76 6.25
CA PRO A 324 5.42 1.48 5.26
C PRO A 324 6.32 2.51 5.95
N VAL A 325 7.57 2.60 5.51
CA VAL A 325 8.57 3.53 6.02
C VAL A 325 9.33 4.13 4.84
N ILE A 326 9.56 5.44 4.89
CA ILE A 326 10.38 6.12 3.88
C ILE A 326 11.79 6.32 4.43
N ASN A 327 12.79 5.78 3.73
CA ASN A 327 14.20 6.05 4.00
C ASN A 327 14.72 7.07 3.00
N ILE A 328 15.25 8.20 3.48
CA ILE A 328 15.77 9.29 2.66
C ILE A 328 17.26 9.44 2.94
N ALA A 329 18.10 9.32 1.91
CA ALA A 329 19.51 9.67 1.97
C ALA A 329 19.71 11.11 1.49
N LEU A 330 20.37 11.94 2.29
CA LEU A 330 20.66 13.34 1.97
C LEU A 330 22.06 13.47 1.37
N ALA A 331 22.27 14.44 0.48
CA ALA A 331 23.59 14.66 -0.16
C ALA A 331 24.58 15.34 0.78
N LYS A 332 24.10 16.27 1.62
CA LYS A 332 24.77 16.90 2.76
C LYS A 332 23.69 17.45 3.69
N ALA A 333 23.73 17.10 4.96
CA ALA A 333 22.92 17.75 5.99
C ALA A 333 23.78 17.90 7.24
N GLU A 334 24.39 19.06 7.40
CA GLU A 334 25.02 19.45 8.66
C GLU A 334 24.17 20.55 9.30
N PRO A 335 23.10 20.20 10.04
CA PRO A 335 22.49 21.16 10.94
C PRO A 335 23.43 21.37 12.14
N ASN A 336 24.52 22.10 11.92
CA ASN A 336 25.43 22.50 13.00
C ASN A 336 24.85 23.74 13.70
N SER A 337 23.91 23.55 14.61
CA SER A 337 23.47 24.65 15.48
C SER A 337 22.91 24.13 16.79
N ARG A 338 23.52 24.52 17.92
CA ARG A 338 23.07 24.18 19.29
C ARG A 338 21.79 24.94 19.73
N VAL A 339 21.06 25.55 18.80
CA VAL A 339 19.96 26.50 19.12
C VAL A 339 18.60 25.79 19.21
N PHE A 340 18.50 24.56 18.70
CA PHE A 340 17.26 23.78 18.72
C PHE A 340 17.49 22.38 19.28
N ASP A 341 16.47 21.85 19.95
CA ASP A 341 16.50 20.53 20.60
C ASP A 341 16.18 19.41 19.60
N TYR A 342 15.33 19.71 18.62
CA TYR A 342 14.80 18.76 17.65
C TYR A 342 14.90 19.26 16.21
N LEU A 343 14.88 18.32 15.28
CA LEU A 343 14.78 18.54 13.85
C LEU A 343 13.44 18.01 13.34
N GLY A 344 12.65 18.89 12.72
CA GLY A 344 11.40 18.56 12.07
C GLY A 344 11.58 18.25 10.59
N ILE A 345 11.12 17.08 10.15
CA ILE A 345 11.11 16.67 8.75
C ILE A 345 9.77 17.05 8.14
N VAL A 346 9.77 18.10 7.32
CA VAL A 346 8.56 18.65 6.72
C VAL A 346 8.55 18.39 5.22
N VAL A 347 7.47 17.82 4.71
CA VAL A 347 7.23 17.64 3.27
C VAL A 347 5.95 18.37 2.89
N ASP A 348 6.06 19.30 1.94
CA ASP A 348 4.93 20.09 1.44
C ASP A 348 4.12 20.78 2.58
N GLY A 349 4.79 21.20 3.64
CA GLY A 349 4.18 21.88 4.81
C GLY A 349 3.64 20.95 5.89
N VAL A 350 3.73 19.63 5.73
CA VAL A 350 3.31 18.65 6.73
C VAL A 350 4.52 18.13 7.51
N LEU A 351 4.48 18.21 8.85
CA LEU A 351 5.49 17.62 9.73
C LEU A 351 5.28 16.11 9.86
N TYR A 352 6.21 15.36 9.27
CA TYR A 352 6.16 13.90 9.22
C TYR A 352 6.97 13.24 10.34
N GLU A 353 8.12 13.79 10.70
CA GLU A 353 9.00 13.18 11.70
C GLU A 353 9.67 14.25 12.53
N VAL A 354 9.89 13.96 13.81
CA VAL A 354 10.68 14.80 14.71
C VAL A 354 11.79 13.94 15.27
N ILE A 355 13.04 14.37 15.07
CA ILE A 355 14.22 13.62 15.50
C ILE A 355 15.11 14.51 16.39
N PRO A 356 15.72 13.96 17.44
CA PRO A 356 16.69 14.70 18.25
C PRO A 356 17.89 15.16 17.41
N ILE A 357 18.44 16.34 17.72
CA ILE A 357 19.52 16.98 16.94
C ILE A 357 20.83 16.16 16.89
N ASP A 358 21.07 15.29 17.86
CA ASP A 358 22.25 14.42 17.93
C ASP A 358 22.22 13.28 16.90
N THR A 359 21.13 13.14 16.16
CA THR A 359 20.98 12.15 15.10
C THR A 359 21.75 12.56 13.83
N LYS A 360 22.62 11.67 13.32
CA LYS A 360 23.30 11.91 12.02
C LYS A 360 22.27 12.04 10.89
N MET A 361 22.30 13.19 10.20
CA MET A 361 21.30 13.56 9.20
C MET A 361 21.57 13.05 7.78
N ASP A 362 22.64 12.28 7.56
CA ASP A 362 22.91 11.68 6.25
C ASP A 362 21.77 10.74 5.81
N PHE A 363 21.02 10.21 6.79
CA PHE A 363 19.86 9.35 6.58
C PHE A 363 18.71 9.78 7.49
N VAL A 364 17.55 9.99 6.89
CA VAL A 364 16.30 10.29 7.58
C VAL A 364 15.32 9.14 7.34
N ARG A 365 14.70 8.65 8.41
CA ARG A 365 13.66 7.64 8.37
C ARG A 365 12.33 8.27 8.77
N ILE A 366 11.37 8.31 7.85
CA ILE A 366 10.00 8.75 8.13
C ILE A 366 9.14 7.51 8.39
N ALA A 367 8.72 7.32 9.63
CA ALA A 367 7.87 6.22 10.05
C ALA A 367 6.39 6.61 10.19
N ASN A 368 6.08 7.90 10.34
CA ASN A 368 4.70 8.38 10.52
C ASN A 368 3.97 8.63 9.18
N VAL A 369 4.04 7.67 8.26
CA VAL A 369 3.19 7.63 7.07
C VAL A 369 1.97 6.74 7.35
N SER A 370 0.77 7.24 7.08
CA SER A 370 -0.46 6.53 7.48
C SER A 370 -0.81 5.39 6.54
N THR A 371 -0.42 5.49 5.26
CA THR A 371 -0.77 4.49 4.24
C THR A 371 0.37 4.22 3.28
N TYR A 372 0.33 3.06 2.61
CA TYR A 372 1.26 2.75 1.53
C TYR A 372 1.16 3.74 0.37
N GLN A 373 -0.06 4.12 0.00
CA GLN A 373 -0.31 5.07 -1.08
C GLN A 373 0.31 6.43 -0.79
N GLU A 374 0.19 6.91 0.44
CA GLU A 374 0.85 8.13 0.87
C GLU A 374 2.38 8.00 0.81
N ALA A 375 2.93 6.92 1.35
CA ALA A 375 4.37 6.72 1.36
C ALA A 375 4.95 6.68 -0.07
N LEU A 376 4.22 6.02 -0.97
CA LEU A 376 4.54 5.95 -2.39
C LEU A 376 4.47 7.32 -3.06
N ALA A 377 3.42 8.10 -2.79
CA ALA A 377 3.27 9.46 -3.28
C ALA A 377 4.44 10.36 -2.84
N LEU A 378 4.79 10.32 -1.55
CA LEU A 378 5.91 11.10 -1.00
C LEU A 378 7.23 10.74 -1.66
N ILE A 379 7.55 9.46 -1.81
CA ILE A 379 8.79 9.01 -2.44
C ILE A 379 8.86 9.47 -3.90
N VAL A 380 7.75 9.33 -4.63
CA VAL A 380 7.63 9.76 -6.03
C VAL A 380 7.89 11.27 -6.17
N LYS A 381 7.34 12.07 -5.25
CA LYS A 381 7.51 13.52 -5.19
C LYS A 381 8.95 13.91 -4.85
N LEU A 382 9.55 13.27 -3.84
CA LEU A 382 10.86 13.58 -3.28
C LEU A 382 12.03 13.16 -4.19
N ARG A 383 11.99 11.97 -4.80
CA ARG A 383 13.12 11.46 -5.61
C ARG A 383 13.33 12.23 -6.91
N LYS A 384 12.26 12.78 -7.48
CA LYS A 384 12.23 13.19 -8.90
C LYS A 384 11.34 14.42 -9.10
N PRO A 385 11.66 15.59 -8.52
CA PRO A 385 10.84 16.77 -8.70
C PRO A 385 10.76 17.14 -10.19
N MET A 386 9.55 17.39 -10.68
CA MET A 386 9.27 17.88 -12.02
C MET A 386 8.22 18.98 -11.90
N LYS A 387 8.56 20.22 -12.28
CA LYS A 387 7.59 21.33 -12.31
C LYS A 387 6.69 21.18 -13.53
N GLY A 388 5.39 21.32 -13.33
CA GLY A 388 4.39 21.27 -14.38
C GLY A 388 2.98 21.17 -13.84
N SER A 389 2.01 21.38 -14.72
CA SER A 389 0.58 21.17 -14.46
C SER A 389 0.09 19.95 -15.24
N MET A 390 -0.77 19.16 -14.61
CA MET A 390 -1.30 17.94 -15.20
C MET A 390 -2.74 18.18 -15.65
N THR A 391 -3.04 17.81 -16.89
CA THR A 391 -4.39 17.81 -17.44
C THR A 391 -4.75 16.37 -17.80
N PHE A 392 -5.86 15.87 -17.27
CA PHE A 392 -6.40 14.58 -17.72
C PHE A 392 -7.05 14.76 -19.07
N LEU A 393 -6.58 14.01 -20.05
CA LEU A 393 -7.38 13.77 -21.24
C LEU A 393 -8.23 12.54 -20.92
N ASN A 394 -9.56 12.73 -20.89
CA ASN A 394 -10.52 11.65 -20.69
C ASN A 394 -10.22 10.46 -21.61
N GLU A 395 -10.66 9.26 -21.19
CA GLU A 395 -10.63 8.01 -21.96
C GLU A 395 -10.58 8.28 -23.46
N VAL A 396 -9.41 8.10 -24.07
CA VAL A 396 -9.37 7.95 -25.52
C VAL A 396 -9.92 6.54 -25.74
N LYS A 397 -11.25 6.44 -25.92
CA LYS A 397 -11.88 5.25 -26.52
C LYS A 397 -11.27 5.13 -27.90
N LEU A 398 -10.13 4.44 -27.98
CA LEU A 398 -9.63 3.94 -29.25
C LEU A 398 -10.64 2.88 -29.66
N ARG A 399 -11.38 3.20 -30.72
CA ARG A 399 -12.27 2.28 -31.43
C ARG A 399 -11.56 0.98 -31.77
#